data_AF-A0A151E443-F1
#
_entry.id   AF-A0A151E443-F1
#
_cell.length_a   1.000
_cell.length_b   1.000
_cell.length_c   1.000
_cell.angle_alpha   90.00
_cell.angle_beta   90.00
_cell.angle_gamma   90.00
#
_symmetry.space_group_name_H-M   'P 1'
#
loop_
_entity.id
_entity.type
_entity.pdbx_description
1 polymer ?
#
loop_
_entity_poly.entity_id
_entity_poly.type
_entity_poly.pdbx_seq_one_letter_code
_entity_poly.pdbx_strand_id
1 'polypeptide(L)'
;MKRETAWKIFAGEYNDSTFEIKGEGEMAPSYVITPLGAKVNRLFVIGVLTDIENVSENGELLRAHVSDPTGVFTLYSGQYQQEATNALSNIEVPAFVAVIGKARTYKPEEGTFYVSIRPEKIMEVSADIRDKWIIETCKNTRDRIEAVFEAMKMTESNAYELRKLGYGKELSEGIVEALKNYGKIDLNKYIAIVQESLQYLIPNKEKLPDLKNDKKKTIEEVEDVTIDDETKEPQETDTTENEEPKDEEDKTSDQEKEDDKFIEIENTVLETIKQIEGDDGAPWDSITEKCGKAGLDRDIIEEALTSLMDKGLIYEPILGTIKTT
;
A
#
# COMPACT_ATOMS: atom_id res chain seq x y z
N MET A 1 -23.45 -0.28 16.09
CA MET A 1 -22.47 0.55 15.37
C MET A 1 -22.86 0.58 13.90
N LYS A 2 -23.04 1.76 13.29
CA LYS A 2 -23.35 1.88 11.85
C LYS A 2 -22.12 1.41 11.06
N ARG A 3 -22.27 0.53 10.07
CA ARG A 3 -21.15 0.11 9.22
C ARG A 3 -20.66 1.33 8.44
N GLU A 4 -19.38 1.61 8.53
CA GLU A 4 -18.74 2.67 7.75
C GLU A 4 -18.53 2.23 6.30
N THR A 5 -18.63 3.19 5.39
CA THR A 5 -18.48 2.98 3.94
C THR A 5 -17.04 2.57 3.64
N ALA A 6 -16.89 1.54 2.80
CA ALA A 6 -15.58 1.10 2.34
C ALA A 6 -15.04 2.09 1.31
N TRP A 7 -13.83 2.60 1.56
CA TRP A 7 -13.17 3.53 0.66
C TRP A 7 -12.63 2.81 -0.59
N LYS A 8 -12.79 3.45 -1.75
CA LYS A 8 -12.14 3.05 -3.02
C LYS A 8 -10.93 3.93 -3.22
N ILE A 9 -9.75 3.37 -2.97
CA ILE A 9 -8.46 4.04 -2.99
C ILE A 9 -7.49 3.14 -3.74
N PHE A 10 -6.57 3.74 -4.48
CA PHE A 10 -5.49 3.05 -5.18
C PHE A 10 -4.36 2.63 -4.23
N ALA A 11 -3.66 1.54 -4.54
CA ALA A 11 -2.55 1.03 -3.73
C ALA A 11 -1.48 2.10 -3.53
N GLY A 12 -1.15 2.86 -4.58
CA GLY A 12 -0.17 3.94 -4.51
C GLY A 12 -0.50 5.01 -3.46
N GLU A 13 -1.78 5.41 -3.33
CA GLU A 13 -2.18 6.35 -2.27
C GLU A 13 -2.24 5.70 -0.89
N TYR A 14 -2.73 4.45 -0.81
CA TYR A 14 -2.85 3.78 0.47
C TYR A 14 -1.48 3.50 1.10
N ASN A 15 -0.53 3.02 0.30
CA ASN A 15 0.82 2.67 0.74
C ASN A 15 1.65 3.89 1.14
N ASP A 16 1.31 5.09 0.66
CA ASP A 16 1.94 6.34 1.11
C ASP A 16 1.49 6.79 2.51
N SER A 17 0.55 6.07 3.14
CA SER A 17 0.04 6.46 4.46
C SER A 17 1.04 6.15 5.57
N THR A 18 1.33 7.14 6.42
CA THR A 18 2.21 7.02 7.60
C THR A 18 1.56 7.46 8.90
N PHE A 19 0.25 7.78 8.87
CA PHE A 19 -0.50 8.29 10.01
C PHE A 19 -1.75 7.45 10.32
N GLU A 20 -1.96 7.17 11.62
CA GLU A 20 -3.13 6.46 12.14
C GLU A 20 -3.73 7.25 13.31
N ILE A 21 -5.05 7.39 13.29
CA ILE A 21 -5.85 7.85 14.43
C ILE A 21 -6.38 6.62 15.16
N LYS A 22 -5.91 6.38 16.38
CA LYS A 22 -6.45 5.36 17.26
C LYS A 22 -7.60 5.95 18.08
N GLY A 23 -8.76 5.31 18.07
CA GLY A 23 -9.85 5.73 18.93
C GLY A 23 -9.53 5.50 20.42
N GLU A 24 -10.20 6.25 21.29
CA GLU A 24 -10.05 6.11 22.74
C GLU A 24 -10.88 4.94 23.29
N GLY A 25 -10.21 3.91 23.81
CA GLY A 25 -10.82 2.73 24.44
C GLY A 25 -10.52 1.41 23.74
N GLU A 26 -10.67 0.29 24.47
CA GLU A 26 -10.25 -1.05 24.00
C GLU A 26 -10.96 -1.53 22.72
N MET A 27 -12.14 -0.99 22.41
CA MET A 27 -12.93 -1.33 21.21
C MET A 27 -13.10 -0.17 20.23
N ALA A 28 -12.37 0.92 20.42
CA ALA A 28 -12.53 2.09 19.59
C ALA A 28 -11.92 1.86 18.20
N PRO A 29 -12.61 2.28 17.12
CA PRO A 29 -12.09 2.09 15.77
C PRO A 29 -10.80 2.88 15.57
N SER A 30 -9.87 2.31 14.82
CA SER A 30 -8.73 3.04 14.29
C SER A 30 -8.93 3.38 12.81
N TYR A 31 -8.30 4.47 12.39
CA TYR A 31 -8.40 5.00 11.05
C TYR A 31 -7.01 5.31 10.51
N VAL A 32 -6.68 4.78 9.34
CA VAL A 32 -5.53 5.23 8.56
C VAL A 32 -5.93 6.50 7.83
N ILE A 33 -5.11 7.54 7.90
CA ILE A 33 -5.36 8.76 7.12
C ILE A 33 -4.44 8.75 5.93
N THR A 34 -4.98 8.70 4.71
CA THR A 34 -4.15 8.79 3.50
C THR A 34 -3.64 10.22 3.27
N PRO A 35 -2.58 10.41 2.47
CA PRO A 35 -2.13 11.75 2.11
C PRO A 35 -3.22 12.61 1.47
N LEU A 36 -4.13 12.02 0.67
CA LEU A 36 -5.26 12.78 0.11
C LEU A 36 -6.46 12.93 1.07
N GLY A 37 -6.27 12.63 2.35
CA GLY A 37 -7.26 12.88 3.40
C GLY A 37 -8.38 11.86 3.49
N ALA A 38 -8.24 10.67 2.88
CA ALA A 38 -9.19 9.60 3.13
C ALA A 38 -9.02 9.08 4.57
N LYS A 39 -10.13 9.01 5.33
CA LYS A 39 -10.17 8.52 6.71
C LYS A 39 -10.62 7.07 6.73
N VAL A 40 -9.65 6.17 6.59
CA VAL A 40 -9.86 4.78 6.19
C VAL A 40 -9.94 3.84 7.40
N ASN A 41 -11.14 3.30 7.65
CA ASN A 41 -11.33 2.13 8.50
C ASN A 41 -11.48 0.83 7.68
N ARG A 42 -12.14 0.93 6.53
CA ARG A 42 -12.45 -0.17 5.61
C ARG A 42 -12.17 0.25 4.17
N LEU A 43 -11.64 -0.66 3.37
CA LEU A 43 -11.40 -0.49 1.95
C LEU A 43 -12.25 -1.46 1.13
N PHE A 44 -12.55 -1.05 -0.10
CA PHE A 44 -13.05 -1.92 -1.15
C PHE A 44 -12.12 -1.76 -2.36
N VAL A 45 -11.33 -2.79 -2.63
CA VAL A 45 -10.29 -2.79 -3.67
C VAL A 45 -10.53 -3.90 -4.67
N ILE A 46 -10.16 -3.69 -5.93
CA ILE A 46 -10.19 -4.72 -6.97
C ILE A 46 -8.86 -4.70 -7.70
N GLY A 47 -8.24 -5.87 -7.84
CA GLY A 47 -6.93 -6.00 -8.49
C GLY A 47 -6.63 -7.45 -8.88
N VAL A 48 -5.39 -7.69 -9.29
CA VAL A 48 -4.87 -9.02 -9.61
C VAL A 48 -4.28 -9.64 -8.35
N LEU A 49 -4.83 -10.74 -7.89
CA LEU A 49 -4.21 -11.58 -6.88
C LEU A 49 -3.01 -12.28 -7.50
N THR A 50 -1.80 -11.93 -7.09
CA THR A 50 -0.54 -12.41 -7.71
C THR A 50 0.04 -13.63 -7.00
N ASP A 51 -0.06 -13.65 -5.68
CA ASP A 51 0.51 -14.69 -4.84
C ASP A 51 -0.29 -14.84 -3.54
N ILE A 52 -0.25 -16.06 -3.02
CA ILE A 52 -0.78 -16.43 -1.71
C ILE A 52 0.29 -17.29 -1.05
N GLU A 53 0.77 -16.85 0.10
CA GLU A 53 1.81 -17.51 0.86
C GLU A 53 1.31 -17.83 2.26
N ASN A 54 1.67 -19.01 2.75
CA ASN A 54 1.51 -19.30 4.16
C ASN A 54 2.73 -18.77 4.89
N VAL A 55 2.53 -17.75 5.72
CA VAL A 55 3.61 -17.11 6.48
C VAL A 55 3.72 -17.67 7.90
N SER A 56 2.92 -18.69 8.23
CA SER A 56 2.99 -19.40 9.51
C SER A 56 3.26 -20.89 9.28
N GLU A 57 4.13 -21.49 10.08
CA GLU A 57 4.45 -22.93 9.96
C GLU A 57 3.23 -23.84 10.19
N ASN A 58 2.25 -23.37 10.97
CA ASN A 58 1.00 -24.11 11.27
C ASN A 58 -0.10 -23.93 10.22
N GLY A 59 0.10 -23.08 9.22
CA GLY A 59 -0.87 -22.85 8.17
C GLY A 59 -1.94 -21.79 8.48
N GLU A 60 -1.88 -21.13 9.63
CA GLU A 60 -2.94 -20.31 10.22
C GLU A 60 -3.02 -18.86 9.72
N LEU A 61 -1.97 -18.34 9.08
CA LEU A 61 -1.90 -16.98 8.54
C LEU A 61 -1.47 -16.98 7.08
N LEU A 62 -2.37 -16.52 6.21
CA LEU A 62 -2.09 -16.30 4.79
C LEU A 62 -1.71 -14.84 4.57
N ARG A 63 -0.60 -14.65 3.88
CA ARG A 63 -0.25 -13.38 3.22
C ARG A 63 -0.63 -13.50 1.75
N ALA A 64 -1.22 -12.45 1.21
CA ALA A 64 -1.54 -12.38 -0.21
C ALA A 64 -1.33 -10.97 -0.75
N HIS A 65 -1.02 -10.87 -2.03
CA HIS A 65 -0.83 -9.59 -2.69
C HIS A 65 -1.86 -9.37 -3.79
N VAL A 66 -2.49 -8.19 -3.77
CA VAL A 66 -3.45 -7.76 -4.78
C VAL A 66 -2.92 -6.51 -5.46
N SER A 67 -2.52 -6.64 -6.73
CA SER A 67 -1.97 -5.56 -7.53
C SER A 67 -3.05 -4.78 -8.27
N ASP A 68 -3.01 -3.46 -8.16
CA ASP A 68 -3.71 -2.55 -9.06
C ASP A 68 -2.70 -1.81 -9.96
N PRO A 69 -3.14 -0.94 -10.89
CA PRO A 69 -2.21 -0.24 -11.79
C PRO A 69 -1.16 0.65 -11.10
N THR A 70 -1.29 0.89 -9.80
CA THR A 70 -0.58 1.92 -9.04
C THR A 70 0.33 1.33 -7.96
N GLY A 71 0.24 0.02 -7.72
CA GLY A 71 1.00 -0.68 -6.71
C GLY A 71 0.35 -1.98 -6.26
N VAL A 72 0.71 -2.40 -5.04
CA VAL A 72 0.28 -3.67 -4.46
C VAL A 72 -0.32 -3.44 -3.09
N PHE A 73 -1.50 -4.01 -2.84
CA PHE A 73 -2.06 -4.16 -1.51
C PHE A 73 -1.56 -5.46 -0.87
N THR A 74 -1.03 -5.39 0.35
CA THR A 74 -0.71 -6.57 1.15
C THR A 74 -1.88 -6.95 2.05
N LEU A 75 -2.31 -8.21 1.97
CA LEU A 75 -3.40 -8.77 2.74
C LEU A 75 -2.87 -9.77 3.76
N TYR A 76 -3.43 -9.74 4.97
CA TYR A 76 -3.20 -10.76 5.99
C TYR A 76 -4.54 -11.35 6.46
N SER A 77 -4.75 -12.63 6.18
CA SER A 77 -5.97 -13.37 6.57
C SER A 77 -5.61 -14.53 7.48
N GLY A 78 -6.18 -14.54 8.69
CA GLY A 78 -5.89 -15.56 9.70
C GLY A 78 -7.12 -16.41 10.09
N GLN A 79 -6.94 -17.25 11.10
CA GLN A 79 -7.98 -18.14 11.66
C GLN A 79 -9.28 -17.44 12.10
N TYR A 80 -9.24 -16.17 12.48
CA TYR A 80 -10.44 -15.39 12.86
C TYR A 80 -11.25 -14.86 11.66
N GLN A 81 -10.78 -15.07 10.43
CA GLN A 81 -11.43 -14.66 9.18
C GLN A 81 -11.67 -15.87 8.27
N GLN A 82 -12.19 -16.97 8.83
CA GLN A 82 -12.27 -18.26 8.14
C GLN A 82 -12.92 -18.19 6.74
N GLU A 83 -13.97 -17.37 6.55
CA GLU A 83 -14.61 -17.20 5.23
C GLU A 83 -13.64 -16.60 4.21
N ALA A 84 -12.93 -15.54 4.56
CA ALA A 84 -11.96 -14.88 3.67
C ALA A 84 -10.71 -15.73 3.46
N THR A 85 -10.21 -16.40 4.51
CA THR A 85 -9.06 -17.31 4.43
C THR A 85 -9.38 -18.51 3.53
N ASN A 86 -10.53 -19.15 3.70
CA ASN A 86 -10.95 -20.25 2.84
C ASN A 86 -11.14 -19.80 1.40
N ALA A 87 -11.73 -18.63 1.17
CA ALA A 87 -11.90 -18.10 -0.17
C ALA A 87 -10.53 -17.82 -0.83
N LEU A 88 -9.59 -17.16 -0.13
CA LEU A 88 -8.22 -16.97 -0.59
C LEU A 88 -7.55 -18.30 -0.97
N SER A 89 -7.58 -19.32 -0.11
CA SER A 89 -6.92 -20.61 -0.38
C SER A 89 -7.47 -21.38 -1.58
N ASN A 90 -8.69 -21.07 -2.04
CA ASN A 90 -9.33 -21.78 -3.15
C ASN A 90 -9.22 -21.05 -4.49
N ILE A 91 -8.68 -19.82 -4.51
CA ILE A 91 -8.51 -19.05 -5.74
C ILE A 91 -7.18 -19.45 -6.39
N GLU A 92 -7.23 -19.82 -7.66
CA GLU A 92 -6.02 -20.08 -8.45
C GLU A 92 -5.40 -18.74 -8.91
N VAL A 93 -4.14 -18.52 -8.55
CA VAL A 93 -3.41 -17.31 -8.98
C VAL A 93 -2.78 -17.49 -10.37
N PRO A 94 -2.76 -16.46 -11.24
CA PRO A 94 -3.31 -15.11 -11.02
C PRO A 94 -4.82 -15.02 -11.31
N ALA A 95 -5.55 -14.26 -10.48
CA ALA A 95 -6.99 -14.01 -10.67
C ALA A 95 -7.38 -12.57 -10.34
N PHE A 96 -8.41 -12.03 -11.00
CA PHE A 96 -8.97 -10.74 -10.56
C PHE A 96 -9.85 -10.97 -9.34
N VAL A 97 -9.60 -10.22 -8.27
CA VAL A 97 -10.34 -10.36 -7.01
C VAL A 97 -10.86 -9.03 -6.53
N ALA A 98 -12.07 -9.03 -5.99
CA ALA A 98 -12.62 -7.94 -5.22
C ALA A 98 -12.49 -8.24 -3.74
N VAL A 99 -11.92 -7.30 -2.98
CA VAL A 99 -11.63 -7.44 -1.55
C VAL A 99 -12.34 -6.33 -0.79
N ILE A 100 -13.10 -6.70 0.23
CA ILE A 100 -13.54 -5.81 1.30
C ILE A 100 -12.73 -6.16 2.53
N GLY A 101 -12.07 -5.17 3.15
CA GLY A 101 -11.23 -5.44 4.32
C GLY A 101 -11.00 -4.22 5.19
N LYS A 102 -10.58 -4.48 6.44
CA LYS A 102 -10.22 -3.43 7.40
C LYS A 102 -8.78 -3.01 7.21
N ALA A 103 -8.54 -1.70 7.27
CA ALA A 103 -7.19 -1.16 7.32
C ALA A 103 -6.49 -1.62 8.60
N ARG A 104 -5.22 -2.01 8.47
CA ARG A 104 -4.31 -2.33 9.57
C ARG A 104 -2.99 -1.62 9.36
N THR A 105 -2.34 -1.34 10.47
CA THR A 105 -1.05 -0.66 10.52
C THR A 105 -0.09 -1.53 11.30
N TYR A 106 1.18 -1.47 10.93
CA TYR A 106 2.27 -2.10 11.64
C TYR A 106 3.44 -1.12 11.70
N LYS A 107 4.05 -1.00 12.89
CA LYS A 107 5.18 -0.11 13.16
C LYS A 107 6.26 -0.92 13.91
N PRO A 108 7.17 -1.59 13.19
CA PRO A 108 8.22 -2.39 13.82
C PRO A 108 9.25 -1.51 14.53
N GLU A 109 9.62 -0.39 13.90
CA GLU A 109 10.70 0.50 14.36
C GLU A 109 10.25 1.98 14.36
N GLU A 110 11.04 2.85 15.00
CA GLU A 110 10.84 4.30 14.90
C GLU A 110 11.11 4.78 13.46
N GLY A 111 10.05 5.10 12.74
CA GLY A 111 10.12 5.70 11.40
C GLY A 111 9.49 4.84 10.31
N THR A 112 9.33 3.54 10.56
CA THR A 112 8.78 2.60 9.59
C THR A 112 7.29 2.39 9.85
N PHE A 113 6.46 2.69 8.85
CA PHE A 113 5.00 2.55 8.92
C PHE A 113 4.50 1.75 7.74
N TYR A 114 3.93 0.58 8.00
CA TYR A 114 3.33 -0.27 6.99
C TYR A 114 1.81 -0.30 7.14
N VAL A 115 1.13 -0.29 6.01
CA VAL A 115 -0.31 -0.54 5.92
C VAL A 115 -0.59 -1.91 5.34
N SER A 116 -1.66 -2.55 5.82
CA SER A 116 -2.14 -3.80 5.26
C SER A 116 -3.65 -3.91 5.36
N ILE A 117 -4.23 -4.83 4.61
CA ILE A 117 -5.67 -5.09 4.60
C ILE A 117 -5.94 -6.41 5.29
N ARG A 118 -6.76 -6.39 6.33
CA ARG A 118 -7.36 -7.61 6.87
C ARG A 118 -8.66 -7.89 6.13
N PRO A 119 -8.71 -8.89 5.23
CA PRO A 119 -9.90 -9.12 4.42
C PRO A 119 -11.06 -9.59 5.30
N GLU A 120 -12.23 -9.02 5.06
CA GLU A 120 -13.51 -9.50 5.59
C GLU A 120 -14.23 -10.37 4.55
N LYS A 121 -14.05 -10.05 3.26
CA LYS A 121 -14.59 -10.82 2.15
C LYS A 121 -13.70 -10.68 0.92
N ILE A 122 -13.53 -11.77 0.19
CA ILE A 122 -12.86 -11.82 -1.10
C ILE A 122 -13.71 -12.62 -2.09
N MET A 123 -13.70 -12.23 -3.35
CA MET A 123 -14.34 -12.98 -4.43
C MET A 123 -13.62 -12.76 -5.75
N GLU A 124 -13.55 -13.79 -6.58
CA GLU A 124 -13.12 -13.64 -7.97
C GLU A 124 -14.14 -12.79 -8.74
N VAL A 125 -13.61 -11.94 -9.63
CA VAL A 125 -14.38 -11.05 -10.49
C VAL A 125 -13.84 -11.08 -11.91
N SER A 126 -14.60 -10.54 -12.86
CA SER A 126 -14.17 -10.38 -14.24
C SER A 126 -13.37 -9.10 -14.45
N ALA A 127 -12.63 -9.04 -15.56
CA ALA A 127 -11.87 -7.86 -15.95
C ALA A 127 -12.75 -6.60 -16.07
N ASP A 128 -13.99 -6.72 -16.56
CA ASP A 128 -14.89 -5.55 -16.71
C ASP A 128 -15.30 -4.94 -15.35
N ILE A 129 -15.38 -5.75 -14.30
CA ILE A 129 -15.66 -5.27 -12.94
C ILE A 129 -14.44 -4.54 -12.37
N ARG A 130 -13.24 -5.06 -12.63
CA ARG A 130 -11.97 -4.42 -12.28
C ARG A 130 -11.83 -3.07 -13.00
N ASP A 131 -12.14 -3.00 -14.29
CA ASP A 131 -12.05 -1.78 -15.07
C ASP A 131 -13.04 -0.71 -14.58
N LYS A 132 -14.28 -1.11 -14.25
CA LYS A 132 -15.29 -0.21 -13.63
C LYS A 132 -14.80 0.32 -12.30
N TRP A 133 -14.17 -0.52 -11.47
CA TRP A 133 -13.59 -0.08 -10.20
C TRP A 133 -12.46 0.92 -10.42
N ILE A 134 -11.56 0.70 -11.38
CA ILE A 134 -10.49 1.65 -11.72
C ILE A 134 -11.09 3.02 -12.09
N ILE A 135 -12.09 3.05 -12.98
CA ILE A 135 -12.74 4.32 -13.39
C ILE A 135 -13.35 5.05 -12.19
N GLU A 136 -14.03 4.32 -11.31
CA GLU A 136 -14.65 4.92 -10.12
C GLU A 136 -13.60 5.40 -9.11
N THR A 137 -12.53 4.63 -8.91
CA THR A 137 -11.41 5.02 -8.05
C THR A 137 -10.69 6.25 -8.61
N CYS A 138 -10.48 6.36 -9.93
CA CYS A 138 -9.96 7.57 -10.57
C CYS A 138 -10.82 8.81 -10.25
N LYS A 139 -12.15 8.70 -10.37
CA LYS A 139 -13.07 9.80 -10.01
C LYS A 139 -12.96 10.18 -8.55
N ASN A 140 -12.99 9.20 -7.65
CA ASN A 140 -12.87 9.44 -6.21
C ASN A 140 -11.51 10.06 -5.84
N THR A 141 -10.42 9.61 -6.47
CA THR A 141 -9.07 10.16 -6.25
C THR A 141 -8.98 11.58 -6.76
N ARG A 142 -9.52 11.90 -7.94
CA ARG A 142 -9.62 13.27 -8.44
C ARG A 142 -10.37 14.16 -7.45
N ASP A 143 -11.53 13.74 -6.96
CA ASP A 143 -12.33 14.53 -6.01
C ASP A 143 -11.55 14.80 -4.71
N ARG A 144 -10.73 13.84 -4.25
CA ARG A 144 -9.83 14.06 -3.11
C ARG A 144 -8.67 15.02 -3.44
N ILE A 145 -8.07 14.92 -4.63
CA ILE A 145 -7.03 15.86 -5.10
C ILE A 145 -7.58 17.29 -5.11
N GLU A 146 -8.77 17.51 -5.68
CA GLU A 146 -9.45 18.80 -5.70
C GLU A 146 -9.70 19.34 -4.29
N ALA A 147 -10.18 18.47 -3.38
CA ALA A 147 -10.43 18.85 -1.99
C ALA A 147 -9.16 19.26 -1.24
N VAL A 148 -8.06 18.52 -1.42
CA VAL A 148 -6.75 18.87 -0.84
C VAL A 148 -6.21 20.16 -1.47
N PHE A 149 -6.35 20.33 -2.79
CA PHE A 149 -5.95 21.55 -3.48
C PHE A 149 -6.65 22.78 -2.91
N GLU A 150 -7.97 22.72 -2.69
CA GLU A 150 -8.70 23.81 -2.03
C GLU A 150 -8.24 24.03 -0.59
N ALA A 151 -8.00 22.96 0.17
CA ALA A 151 -7.50 23.07 1.55
C ALA A 151 -6.11 23.74 1.62
N MET A 152 -5.22 23.45 0.66
CA MET A 152 -3.87 24.04 0.59
C MET A 152 -3.85 25.53 0.24
N LYS A 153 -4.95 26.08 -0.31
CA LYS A 153 -5.11 27.53 -0.56
C LYS A 153 -5.53 28.28 0.71
N MET A 154 -6.06 27.59 1.71
CA MET A 154 -6.49 28.20 2.96
C MET A 154 -5.28 28.53 3.84
N THR A 155 -5.36 29.61 4.62
CA THR A 155 -4.31 29.95 5.59
C THR A 155 -4.13 28.86 6.65
N GLU A 156 -5.24 28.28 7.09
CA GLU A 156 -5.28 27.08 7.94
C GLU A 156 -6.36 26.14 7.40
N SER A 157 -6.04 24.86 7.24
CA SER A 157 -6.99 23.85 6.79
C SER A 157 -8.12 23.70 7.82
N ASN A 158 -9.37 23.85 7.37
CA ASN A 158 -10.53 23.82 8.25
C ASN A 158 -11.66 22.96 7.68
N ALA A 159 -12.02 21.90 8.42
CA ALA A 159 -13.07 20.95 8.04
C ALA A 159 -14.46 21.61 7.93
N TYR A 160 -14.71 22.73 8.60
CA TYR A 160 -15.96 23.48 8.43
C TYR A 160 -16.02 24.20 7.07
N GLU A 161 -14.94 24.83 6.65
CA GLU A 161 -14.88 25.52 5.35
C GLU A 161 -14.90 24.52 4.18
N LEU A 162 -14.19 23.39 4.30
CA LEU A 162 -14.27 22.31 3.30
C LEU A 162 -15.69 21.75 3.15
N ARG A 163 -16.44 21.60 4.26
CA ARG A 163 -17.85 21.20 4.20
C ARG A 163 -18.75 22.24 3.52
N LYS A 164 -18.47 23.54 3.68
CA LYS A 164 -19.20 24.58 2.96
C LYS A 164 -18.96 24.53 1.45
N LEU A 165 -17.78 24.08 1.02
CA LEU A 165 -17.47 23.82 -0.38
C LEU A 165 -18.13 22.55 -0.93
N GLY A 166 -18.82 21.78 -0.08
CA GLY A 166 -19.58 20.59 -0.47
C GLY A 166 -18.87 19.27 -0.22
N TYR A 167 -17.66 19.28 0.35
CA TYR A 167 -16.93 18.05 0.66
C TYR A 167 -17.56 17.30 1.85
N GLY A 168 -17.53 15.97 1.79
CA GLY A 168 -18.08 15.10 2.84
C GLY A 168 -17.41 15.33 4.20
N LYS A 169 -18.11 14.98 5.28
CA LYS A 169 -17.61 15.18 6.65
C LYS A 169 -16.30 14.42 6.88
N GLU A 170 -16.28 13.13 6.56
CA GLU A 170 -15.14 12.26 6.79
C GLU A 170 -13.91 12.71 5.99
N LEU A 171 -14.11 13.11 4.73
CA LEU A 171 -13.06 13.64 3.87
C LEU A 171 -12.52 14.97 4.41
N SER A 172 -13.41 15.89 4.79
CA SER A 172 -13.03 17.20 5.32
C SER A 172 -12.21 17.08 6.61
N GLU A 173 -12.60 16.19 7.52
CA GLU A 173 -11.83 15.87 8.73
C GLU A 173 -10.48 15.23 8.38
N GLY A 174 -10.48 14.26 7.47
CA GLY A 174 -9.27 13.55 7.07
C GLY A 174 -8.25 14.45 6.36
N ILE A 175 -8.68 15.43 5.56
CA ILE A 175 -7.78 16.40 4.90
C ILE A 175 -7.08 17.29 5.92
N VAL A 176 -7.78 17.75 6.96
CA VAL A 176 -7.16 18.55 8.03
C VAL A 176 -6.08 17.73 8.74
N GLU A 177 -6.38 16.47 9.07
CA GLU A 177 -5.39 15.57 9.67
C GLU A 177 -4.25 15.24 8.71
N ALA A 178 -4.53 15.08 7.42
CA ALA A 178 -3.50 14.81 6.41
C ALA A 178 -2.53 15.99 6.28
N LEU A 179 -3.02 17.22 6.10
CA LEU A 179 -2.16 18.40 5.98
C LEU A 179 -1.34 18.68 7.25
N LYS A 180 -1.89 18.33 8.41
CA LYS A 180 -1.18 18.43 9.70
C LYS A 180 -0.02 17.45 9.81
N ASN A 181 -0.16 16.21 9.31
CA ASN A 181 0.81 15.14 9.53
C ASN A 181 1.77 14.92 8.33
N TYR A 182 1.28 15.11 7.10
CA TYR A 182 2.08 14.99 5.87
C TYR A 182 2.65 16.34 5.39
N GLY A 183 2.13 17.46 5.93
CA GLY A 183 2.55 18.79 5.51
C GLY A 183 2.08 19.12 4.08
N LYS A 184 2.99 19.68 3.28
CA LYS A 184 2.70 20.05 1.88
C LYS A 184 2.74 18.79 1.00
N ILE A 185 1.56 18.35 0.57
CA ILE A 185 1.40 17.17 -0.29
C ILE A 185 1.73 17.54 -1.75
N ASP A 186 2.52 16.72 -2.43
CA ASP A 186 2.75 16.85 -3.88
C ASP A 186 1.60 16.21 -4.67
N LEU A 187 0.65 17.03 -5.10
CA LEU A 187 -0.51 16.58 -5.86
C LEU A 187 -0.15 16.01 -7.24
N ASN A 188 1.01 16.37 -7.81
CA ASN A 188 1.39 15.89 -9.15
C ASN A 188 1.63 14.37 -9.16
N LYS A 189 2.12 13.80 -8.04
CA LYS A 189 2.25 12.36 -7.86
C LYS A 189 0.90 11.66 -8.03
N TYR A 190 -0.13 12.15 -7.36
CA TYR A 190 -1.46 11.53 -7.41
C TYR A 190 -2.22 11.82 -8.70
N ILE A 191 -1.96 12.95 -9.34
CA ILE A 191 -2.43 13.22 -10.70
C ILE A 191 -1.84 12.18 -11.66
N ALA A 192 -0.52 11.89 -11.58
CA ALA A 192 0.11 10.86 -12.40
C ALA A 192 -0.51 9.48 -12.15
N ILE A 193 -0.78 9.11 -10.89
CA ILE A 193 -1.50 7.87 -10.54
C ILE A 193 -2.85 7.76 -11.28
N VAL A 194 -3.63 8.85 -11.33
CA VAL A 194 -4.91 8.87 -12.05
C VAL A 194 -4.69 8.71 -13.55
N GLN A 195 -3.69 9.39 -14.13
CA GLN A 195 -3.37 9.29 -15.55
C GLN A 195 -2.93 7.88 -15.96
N GLU A 196 -1.99 7.29 -15.22
CA GLU A 196 -1.47 5.94 -15.45
C GLU A 196 -2.57 4.88 -15.31
N SER A 197 -3.46 5.05 -14.32
CA SER A 197 -4.61 4.17 -14.13
C SER A 197 -5.63 4.26 -15.26
N LEU A 198 -5.86 5.45 -15.82
CA LEU A 198 -6.70 5.61 -17.01
C LEU A 198 -6.02 5.04 -18.25
N GLN A 199 -4.72 5.26 -18.43
CA GLN A 199 -3.93 4.69 -19.52
C GLN A 199 -3.96 3.16 -19.51
N TYR A 200 -3.94 2.55 -18.33
CA TYR A 200 -4.07 1.10 -18.14
C TYR A 200 -5.34 0.53 -18.79
N LEU A 201 -6.43 1.30 -18.83
CA LEU A 201 -7.71 0.88 -19.44
C LEU A 201 -7.74 1.04 -20.96
N ILE A 202 -6.80 1.80 -21.54
CA ILE A 202 -6.72 2.09 -22.98
C ILE A 202 -5.29 1.88 -23.53
N PRO A 203 -4.71 0.68 -23.39
CA PRO A 203 -3.30 0.45 -23.72
C PRO A 203 -2.95 0.70 -25.19
N ASN A 204 -3.93 0.60 -26.09
CA ASN A 204 -3.75 0.73 -27.55
C ASN A 204 -4.30 2.05 -28.13
N LYS A 205 -4.62 3.04 -27.30
CA LYS A 205 -5.02 4.39 -27.76
C LYS A 205 -3.89 5.39 -27.53
N GLU A 206 -3.96 6.54 -28.21
CA GLU A 206 -3.00 7.65 -28.01
C GLU A 206 -2.73 7.86 -26.52
N LYS A 207 -1.45 8.00 -26.17
CA LYS A 207 -1.03 8.26 -24.79
C LYS A 207 -1.78 9.49 -24.29
N LEU A 208 -2.34 9.41 -23.08
CA LEU A 208 -2.90 10.58 -22.42
C LEU A 208 -1.84 11.69 -22.36
N PRO A 209 -2.23 12.96 -22.56
CA PRO A 209 -1.27 14.06 -22.58
C PRO A 209 -0.49 14.13 -21.27
N ASP A 210 0.83 14.24 -21.37
CA ASP A 210 1.70 14.41 -20.22
C ASP A 210 1.41 15.76 -19.54
N LEU A 211 0.83 15.72 -18.33
CA LEU A 211 0.55 16.92 -17.55
C LEU A 211 1.84 17.53 -16.94
N LYS A 212 2.99 16.86 -17.09
CA LYS A 212 4.27 17.28 -16.52
C LYS A 212 4.93 18.49 -17.21
N ASN A 213 4.36 19.02 -18.30
CA ASN A 213 5.05 20.03 -19.14
C ASN A 213 4.35 21.37 -19.39
N ASP A 214 3.32 21.76 -18.64
CA ASP A 214 2.77 23.12 -18.73
C ASP A 214 2.81 23.87 -17.40
N LYS A 215 4.00 24.37 -17.03
CA LYS A 215 4.15 25.40 -15.97
C LYS A 215 3.54 26.77 -16.36
N LYS A 216 2.64 26.84 -17.36
CA LYS A 216 2.14 28.11 -17.89
C LYS A 216 0.72 28.13 -18.47
N LYS A 217 -0.16 27.20 -18.13
CA LYS A 217 -1.61 27.39 -18.35
C LYS A 217 -2.35 27.47 -17.02
N THR A 218 -2.61 28.72 -16.62
CA THR A 218 -3.53 29.11 -15.57
C THR A 218 -4.92 28.52 -15.85
N ILE A 219 -5.59 28.11 -14.78
CA ILE A 219 -6.89 27.42 -14.72
C ILE A 219 -8.05 28.39 -15.05
N GLU A 220 -8.02 29.06 -16.21
CA GLU A 220 -9.09 29.97 -16.64
C GLU A 220 -9.90 29.50 -17.85
N GLU A 221 -9.58 28.35 -18.45
CA GLU A 221 -10.35 27.80 -19.59
C GLU A 221 -10.82 26.37 -19.29
N VAL A 222 -11.75 26.24 -18.35
CA VAL A 222 -12.64 25.07 -18.24
C VAL A 222 -14.10 25.57 -18.22
N GLU A 223 -14.43 26.46 -19.15
CA GLU A 223 -15.80 26.79 -19.50
C GLU A 223 -15.94 26.66 -21.03
N ASP A 224 -16.35 25.47 -21.44
CA ASP A 224 -17.09 25.12 -22.67
C ASP A 224 -16.59 23.80 -23.25
N VAL A 225 -17.21 22.70 -22.81
CA VAL A 225 -17.34 21.51 -23.63
C VAL A 225 -18.84 21.21 -23.73
N THR A 226 -19.46 21.85 -24.72
CA THR A 226 -20.76 21.42 -25.26
C THR A 226 -20.59 20.06 -25.91
N ILE A 227 -21.37 19.09 -25.44
CA ILE A 227 -21.51 17.77 -26.04
C ILE A 227 -22.42 17.94 -27.26
N ASP A 228 -21.86 17.83 -28.47
CA ASP A 228 -22.66 17.54 -29.66
C ASP A 228 -22.16 16.24 -30.31
N ASP A 229 -23.14 15.37 -30.46
CA ASP A 229 -23.15 14.05 -31.06
C ASP A 229 -23.17 14.20 -32.58
N GLU A 230 -22.20 13.63 -33.32
CA GLU A 230 -22.47 13.01 -34.62
C GLU A 230 -21.29 12.21 -35.18
N THR A 231 -21.61 10.99 -35.60
CA THR A 231 -20.80 9.99 -36.32
C THR A 231 -20.24 10.45 -37.67
N LYS A 232 -18.98 10.09 -37.97
CA LYS A 232 -18.54 9.43 -39.23
C LYS A 232 -17.04 9.08 -39.26
N GLU A 233 -16.75 7.81 -39.53
CA GLU A 233 -15.48 7.23 -40.00
C GLU A 233 -15.35 7.34 -41.56
N PRO A 234 -14.25 6.90 -42.21
CA PRO A 234 -12.83 7.28 -42.07
C PRO A 234 -12.13 7.49 -43.45
N GLN A 235 -10.94 8.10 -43.55
CA GLN A 235 -10.02 7.88 -44.69
C GLN A 235 -8.53 8.03 -44.32
N GLU A 236 -7.78 6.95 -44.66
CA GLU A 236 -6.41 6.80 -45.19
C GLU A 236 -5.68 8.08 -45.64
N THR A 237 -4.34 8.27 -45.63
CA THR A 237 -3.09 7.47 -45.55
C THR A 237 -1.95 8.50 -45.43
N ASP A 238 -0.81 8.18 -44.80
CA ASP A 238 0.50 7.96 -45.47
C ASP A 238 1.69 8.07 -44.49
N THR A 239 2.71 7.28 -44.80
CA THR A 239 3.94 6.94 -44.06
C THR A 239 5.03 8.02 -44.03
N THR A 240 5.90 8.02 -42.99
CA THR A 240 7.38 7.81 -43.10
C THR A 240 8.13 7.97 -41.76
N GLU A 241 8.82 6.88 -41.39
CA GLU A 241 10.19 6.69 -40.85
C GLU A 241 10.83 7.57 -39.73
N ASN A 242 11.23 6.84 -38.67
CA ASN A 242 12.49 6.82 -37.89
C ASN A 242 13.15 8.10 -37.36
N GLU A 243 13.40 8.11 -36.04
CA GLU A 243 14.75 8.13 -35.43
C GLU A 243 14.69 7.85 -33.90
N GLU A 244 15.53 6.91 -33.42
CA GLU A 244 15.86 6.74 -31.98
C GLU A 244 16.77 7.89 -31.50
N PRO A 245 16.86 8.15 -30.18
CA PRO A 245 18.01 7.59 -29.46
C PRO A 245 17.77 7.14 -28.01
N LYS A 246 18.78 6.37 -27.59
CA LYS A 246 19.10 5.63 -26.37
C LYS A 246 19.43 6.41 -25.08
N ASP A 247 19.40 5.62 -24.00
CA ASP A 247 20.17 5.62 -22.74
C ASP A 247 19.86 6.63 -21.62
N GLU A 248 19.47 6.10 -20.45
CA GLU A 248 19.91 6.50 -19.10
C GLU A 248 19.56 5.38 -18.09
N GLU A 249 20.47 4.40 -17.93
CA GLU A 249 20.61 3.55 -16.74
C GLU A 249 21.51 4.28 -15.72
N ASP A 250 21.21 4.15 -14.43
CA ASP A 250 22.17 3.88 -13.32
C ASP A 250 21.66 4.53 -12.00
N LYS A 251 21.00 3.73 -11.14
CA LYS A 251 20.79 4.02 -9.69
C LYS A 251 20.18 2.89 -8.83
N THR A 252 20.03 1.67 -9.34
CA THR A 252 19.33 0.56 -8.65
C THR A 252 20.24 -0.47 -7.96
N SER A 253 21.57 -0.43 -8.13
CA SER A 253 22.42 -1.59 -7.77
C SER A 253 22.86 -1.74 -6.32
N ASP A 254 22.64 -0.72 -5.47
CA ASP A 254 23.25 -0.68 -4.12
C ASP A 254 22.28 -1.12 -3.01
N GLN A 255 20.96 -0.97 -3.21
CA GLN A 255 19.96 -1.39 -2.21
C GLN A 255 19.75 -2.91 -2.18
N GLU A 256 19.73 -3.58 -3.34
CA GLU A 256 19.56 -5.04 -3.41
C GLU A 256 20.71 -5.80 -2.72
N LYS A 257 21.93 -5.23 -2.72
CA LYS A 257 23.11 -5.88 -2.12
C LYS A 257 23.15 -5.78 -0.60
N GLU A 258 22.53 -4.76 -0.01
CA GLU A 258 22.47 -4.61 1.45
C GLU A 258 21.40 -5.53 2.05
N ASP A 259 20.25 -5.67 1.38
CA ASP A 259 19.16 -6.57 1.80
C ASP A 259 19.60 -8.05 1.78
N ASP A 260 20.29 -8.49 0.71
CA ASP A 260 20.82 -9.85 0.60
C ASP A 260 21.81 -10.20 1.72
N LYS A 261 22.67 -9.24 2.08
CA LYS A 261 23.69 -9.43 3.12
C LYS A 261 23.08 -9.54 4.52
N PHE A 262 21.99 -8.82 4.78
CA PHE A 262 21.31 -8.90 6.07
C PHE A 262 20.58 -10.23 6.24
N ILE A 263 19.99 -10.76 5.17
CA ILE A 263 19.37 -12.09 5.16
C ILE A 263 20.40 -13.19 5.51
N GLU A 264 21.64 -13.10 5.01
CA GLU A 264 22.71 -14.03 5.39
C GLU A 264 23.06 -13.99 6.89
N ILE A 265 23.02 -12.80 7.49
CA ILE A 265 23.28 -12.60 8.91
C ILE A 265 22.16 -13.23 9.76
N GLU A 266 20.90 -12.99 9.39
CA GLU A 266 19.75 -13.59 10.08
C GLU A 266 19.81 -15.12 10.05
N ASN A 267 20.16 -15.70 8.90
CA ASN A 267 20.33 -17.15 8.77
C ASN A 267 21.45 -17.67 9.69
N THR A 268 22.55 -16.94 9.79
CA THR A 268 23.68 -17.30 10.66
C THR A 268 23.29 -17.28 12.15
N VAL A 269 22.53 -16.26 12.56
CA VAL A 269 22.04 -16.13 13.95
C VAL A 269 21.02 -17.23 14.26
N LEU A 270 20.09 -17.50 13.34
CA LEU A 270 19.09 -18.56 13.48
C LEU A 270 19.71 -19.95 13.58
N GLU A 271 20.69 -20.27 12.73
CA GLU A 271 21.44 -21.53 12.82
C GLU A 271 22.18 -21.67 14.15
N THR A 272 22.73 -20.56 14.65
CA THR A 272 23.45 -20.56 15.94
C THR A 272 22.50 -20.89 17.08
N ILE A 273 21.28 -20.34 17.08
CA ILE A 273 20.23 -20.62 18.07
C ILE A 273 19.83 -22.10 17.99
N LYS A 274 19.55 -22.63 16.79
CA LYS A 274 19.21 -24.06 16.58
C LYS A 274 20.25 -25.03 17.10
N GLN A 275 21.52 -24.63 17.08
CA GLN A 275 22.61 -25.47 17.57
C GLN A 275 22.75 -25.49 19.10
N ILE A 276 22.27 -24.45 19.79
CA ILE A 276 22.48 -24.29 21.25
C ILE A 276 21.19 -24.30 22.06
N GLU A 277 20.04 -24.19 21.40
CA GLU A 277 18.77 -24.30 22.09
C GLU A 277 18.58 -25.72 22.64
N GLY A 278 18.29 -25.81 23.93
CA GLY A 278 17.82 -27.04 24.56
C GLY A 278 16.29 -27.06 24.65
N ASP A 279 15.75 -27.98 25.45
CA ASP A 279 14.31 -28.06 25.71
C ASP A 279 13.74 -26.72 26.27
N ASP A 280 14.55 -25.98 27.02
CA ASP A 280 14.19 -24.70 27.64
C ASP A 280 14.54 -23.47 26.78
N GLY A 281 15.20 -23.65 25.63
CA GLY A 281 15.71 -22.58 24.77
C GLY A 281 17.19 -22.26 24.99
N ALA A 282 17.69 -21.28 24.25
CA ALA A 282 19.06 -20.79 24.25
C ALA A 282 19.17 -19.47 25.05
N PRO A 283 20.07 -19.37 26.04
CA PRO A 283 20.30 -18.11 26.74
C PRO A 283 20.85 -17.04 25.79
N TRP A 284 20.34 -15.81 25.92
CA TRP A 284 20.71 -14.67 25.09
C TRP A 284 22.22 -14.39 25.09
N ASP A 285 22.85 -14.49 26.27
CA ASP A 285 24.30 -14.33 26.43
C ASP A 285 25.10 -15.40 25.66
N SER A 286 24.56 -16.61 25.56
CA SER A 286 25.21 -17.72 24.83
C SER A 286 25.10 -17.54 23.32
N ILE A 287 24.00 -16.96 22.84
CA ILE A 287 23.81 -16.62 21.43
C ILE A 287 24.79 -15.53 21.02
N THR A 288 24.86 -14.43 21.79
CA THR A 288 25.76 -13.31 21.50
C THR A 288 27.23 -13.69 21.59
N GLU A 289 27.63 -14.53 22.56
CA GLU A 289 29.03 -15.00 22.63
C GLU A 289 29.41 -15.87 21.42
N LYS A 290 28.49 -16.71 20.94
CA LYS A 290 28.75 -17.65 19.84
C LYS A 290 28.70 -16.98 18.47
N CYS A 291 27.75 -16.07 18.25
CA CYS A 291 27.69 -15.21 17.06
C CYS A 291 28.85 -14.19 17.03
N GLY A 292 29.26 -13.66 18.19
CA GLY A 292 30.44 -12.79 18.28
C GLY A 292 31.74 -13.49 17.90
N LYS A 293 31.89 -14.79 18.23
CA LYS A 293 33.01 -15.63 17.75
C LYS A 293 32.97 -15.89 16.24
N ALA A 294 31.80 -15.76 15.62
CA ALA A 294 31.62 -15.83 14.16
C ALA A 294 31.86 -14.47 13.46
N GLY A 295 32.21 -13.42 14.22
CA GLY A 295 32.56 -12.11 13.68
C GLY A 295 31.39 -11.13 13.51
N LEU A 296 30.22 -11.45 14.08
CA LEU A 296 29.06 -10.55 14.08
C LEU A 296 29.16 -9.56 15.24
N ASP A 297 28.81 -8.30 14.97
CA ASP A 297 28.72 -7.26 15.99
C ASP A 297 27.47 -7.50 16.87
N ARG A 298 27.54 -7.08 18.14
CA ARG A 298 26.43 -7.25 19.09
C ARG A 298 25.15 -6.57 18.62
N ASP A 299 25.26 -5.37 18.06
CA ASP A 299 24.10 -4.60 17.60
C ASP A 299 23.41 -5.33 16.43
N ILE A 300 24.21 -5.90 15.52
CA ILE A 300 23.73 -6.70 14.38
C ILE A 300 23.07 -8.01 14.85
N ILE A 301 23.59 -8.64 15.90
CA ILE A 301 22.99 -9.86 16.48
C ILE A 301 21.64 -9.54 17.12
N GLU A 302 21.53 -8.41 17.82
CA GLU A 302 20.27 -7.94 18.43
C GLU A 302 19.22 -7.60 17.37
N GLU A 303 19.63 -6.95 16.28
CA GLU A 303 18.78 -6.65 15.13
C GLU A 303 18.28 -7.94 14.45
N ALA A 304 19.19 -8.89 14.20
CA ALA A 304 18.84 -10.19 13.63
C ALA A 304 17.91 -11.01 14.56
N LEU A 305 18.16 -11.03 15.87
CA LEU A 305 17.27 -11.68 16.84
C LEU A 305 15.86 -11.06 16.82
N THR A 306 15.79 -9.73 16.75
CA THR A 306 14.52 -9.00 16.72
C THR A 306 13.75 -9.26 15.43
N SER A 307 14.42 -9.18 14.29
CA SER A 307 13.83 -9.52 12.99
C SER A 307 13.37 -10.98 12.94
N LEU A 308 14.13 -11.93 13.50
CA LEU A 308 13.73 -13.33 13.61
C LEU A 308 12.51 -13.51 14.54
N MET A 309 12.38 -12.73 15.61
CA MET A 309 11.19 -12.72 16.48
C MET A 309 9.96 -12.15 15.77
N ASP A 310 10.13 -11.08 14.99
CA ASP A 310 9.07 -10.45 14.20
C ASP A 310 8.60 -11.33 13.03
N LYS A 311 9.54 -12.05 12.41
CA LYS A 311 9.27 -13.13 11.45
C LYS A 311 8.64 -14.36 12.12
N GLY A 312 8.62 -14.39 13.47
CA GLY A 312 8.08 -15.50 14.26
C GLY A 312 8.92 -16.78 14.17
N LEU A 313 10.17 -16.70 13.71
CA LEU A 313 11.08 -17.84 13.59
C LEU A 313 11.71 -18.21 14.94
N ILE A 314 11.77 -17.25 15.86
CA ILE A 314 12.17 -17.46 17.24
C ILE A 314 11.20 -16.72 18.18
N TYR A 315 11.12 -17.17 19.43
CA TYR A 315 10.32 -16.53 20.47
C TYR A 315 11.03 -16.60 21.82
N GLU A 316 10.64 -15.73 22.75
CA GLU A 316 11.24 -15.64 24.09
C GLU A 316 10.28 -16.26 25.12
N PRO A 317 10.37 -17.58 25.43
CA PRO A 317 9.50 -18.23 26.42
C PRO A 317 9.67 -17.64 27.83
N ILE A 318 10.89 -17.24 28.17
CA ILE A 318 11.27 -16.64 29.44
C ILE A 318 12.28 -15.53 29.12
N LEU A 319 12.15 -14.38 29.79
CA LEU A 319 13.06 -13.25 29.61
C LEU A 319 14.53 -13.68 29.69
N GLY A 320 15.30 -13.39 28.64
CA GLY A 320 16.70 -13.76 28.48
C GLY A 320 16.94 -15.12 27.81
N THR A 321 15.89 -15.85 27.43
CA THR A 321 15.99 -17.18 26.80
C THR A 321 15.20 -17.22 25.51
N ILE A 322 15.87 -17.50 24.41
CA ILE A 322 15.34 -17.46 23.05
C ILE A 322 15.23 -18.89 22.51
N LYS A 323 14.12 -19.24 21.89
CA LYS A 323 13.89 -20.57 21.32
C LYS A 323 13.33 -20.44 19.91
N THR A 324 13.68 -21.33 18.99
CA THR A 324 13.01 -21.37 17.70
C THR A 324 11.56 -21.83 17.88
N THR A 325 10.66 -21.20 17.13
CA THR A 325 9.25 -21.58 17.07
C THR A 325 9.09 -22.98 16.46
#